data_AF-X5EBP4-F1
#
_entry.id   AF-X5EBP4-F1
#
_cell.length_a   1.000
_cell.length_b   1.000
_cell.length_c   1.000
_cell.angle_alpha   90.00
_cell.angle_beta   90.00
_cell.angle_gamma   90.00
#
_symmetry.space_group_name_H-M   'P 1'
#
loop_
_entity.id
_entity.type
_entity.pdbx_description
1 polymer ?
#
loop_
_entity_poly.entity_id
_entity_poly.type
_entity_poly.pdbx_seq_one_letter_code
_entity_poly.pdbx_strand_id
1 'polypeptide(L)'
;MLSVRGRRPAAVVIEPIARRLVNWGVTPNAVTVTSTAVAVVLAVALIPTGHHFLAGILLGITVATDMIDGTMARMLGGGTRFGATLDATCDRITDGVLFGAIAWWMAFQHDHEPYKGLFAAALVIMIASQVTSYVKARAEASQIKVDGGLIERPERLIIGLVSLGLSGLGVPYILGAGLILLAAGSVYTVFERLVIVSRSDVASERIAPPAGAKSFGDGGNDGNDGNDGNDGSAEHADRAGDTDSEESRSHE
;
A
#
# COMPACT_ATOMS: atom_id res chain seq x y z
N MET A 1 7.41 0.81 -7.97
CA MET A 1 7.39 1.94 -8.94
C MET A 1 8.26 1.56 -10.13
N LEU A 2 7.71 1.48 -11.35
CA LEU A 2 8.48 1.07 -12.52
C LEU A 2 9.57 2.11 -12.90
N SER A 3 10.77 1.62 -13.23
CA SER A 3 11.92 2.45 -13.57
C SER A 3 11.64 3.38 -14.77
N VAL A 4 12.23 4.57 -14.72
CA VAL A 4 12.04 5.70 -15.65
C VAL A 4 12.23 5.34 -17.14
N ARG A 5 12.90 4.22 -17.46
CA ARG A 5 13.14 3.75 -18.83
C ARG A 5 11.99 2.93 -19.45
N GLY A 6 11.14 2.28 -18.65
CA GLY A 6 9.98 1.51 -19.17
C GLY A 6 8.74 2.36 -19.50
N ARG A 7 8.67 3.61 -19.00
CA ARG A 7 7.47 4.47 -19.14
C ARG A 7 7.20 4.97 -20.56
N ARG A 8 8.23 5.15 -21.39
CA ARG A 8 8.08 5.77 -22.73
C ARG A 8 7.22 4.94 -23.71
N PRO A 9 7.46 3.63 -23.93
CA PRO A 9 6.64 2.86 -24.87
C PRO A 9 5.20 2.62 -24.37
N ALA A 10 5.03 2.37 -23.08
CA ALA A 10 3.69 2.17 -22.49
C ALA A 10 2.82 3.43 -22.58
N ALA A 11 3.41 4.62 -22.37
CA ALA A 11 2.69 5.88 -22.50
C ALA A 11 2.12 6.10 -23.90
N VAL A 12 2.82 5.72 -24.97
CA VAL A 12 2.36 5.90 -26.35
C VAL A 12 1.06 5.13 -26.64
N VAL A 13 0.87 3.95 -26.02
CA VAL A 13 -0.34 3.13 -26.20
C VAL A 13 -1.44 3.52 -25.20
N ILE A 14 -1.06 3.81 -23.96
CA ILE A 14 -2.00 4.07 -22.86
C ILE A 14 -2.61 5.46 -22.97
N GLU A 15 -1.83 6.47 -23.33
CA GLU A 15 -2.27 7.87 -23.40
C GLU A 15 -3.46 8.11 -24.35
N PRO A 16 -3.51 7.59 -25.59
CA PRO A 16 -4.66 7.81 -26.46
C PRO A 16 -5.94 7.16 -25.92
N ILE A 17 -5.82 6.00 -25.25
CA ILE A 17 -6.95 5.31 -24.63
C ILE A 17 -7.46 6.13 -23.44
N ALA A 18 -6.56 6.55 -22.55
CA ALA A 18 -6.87 7.40 -21.41
C ALA A 18 -7.57 8.70 -21.85
N ARG A 19 -7.06 9.36 -22.91
CA ARG A 19 -7.66 10.58 -23.47
C ARG A 19 -9.08 10.36 -23.98
N ARG A 20 -9.34 9.25 -24.68
CA ARG A 20 -10.71 8.91 -25.13
C ARG A 20 -11.66 8.69 -23.97
N LEU A 21 -11.24 7.96 -22.94
CA LEU A 21 -12.06 7.71 -21.75
C LEU A 21 -12.38 9.01 -21.00
N VAL A 22 -11.39 9.90 -20.84
CA VAL A 22 -11.61 11.23 -20.27
C VAL A 22 -12.61 12.03 -21.11
N ASN A 23 -12.49 12.01 -22.44
CA ASN A 23 -13.44 12.70 -23.33
C ASN A 23 -14.86 12.14 -23.26
N TRP A 24 -15.02 10.87 -22.88
CA TRP A 24 -16.32 10.25 -22.62
C TRP A 24 -16.85 10.49 -21.20
N GLY A 25 -16.14 11.27 -20.37
CA GLY A 25 -16.54 11.58 -19.00
C GLY A 25 -16.31 10.42 -18.01
N VAL A 26 -15.55 9.40 -18.39
CA VAL A 26 -15.21 8.29 -17.48
C VAL A 26 -14.20 8.78 -16.43
N THR A 27 -14.45 8.45 -15.17
CA THR A 27 -13.56 8.82 -14.07
C THR A 27 -12.44 7.79 -13.88
N PRO A 28 -11.24 8.19 -13.39
CA PRO A 28 -10.16 7.25 -13.06
C PRO A 28 -10.62 6.14 -12.12
N ASN A 29 -11.37 6.49 -11.06
CA ASN A 29 -11.89 5.54 -10.08
C ASN A 29 -12.81 4.49 -10.72
N ALA A 30 -13.62 4.87 -11.72
CA ALA A 30 -14.48 3.92 -12.42
C ALA A 30 -13.65 2.91 -13.23
N VAL A 31 -12.54 3.34 -13.83
CA VAL A 31 -11.61 2.45 -14.52
C VAL A 31 -10.98 1.47 -13.53
N THR A 32 -10.47 1.94 -12.39
CA THR A 32 -9.87 1.09 -11.34
C THR A 32 -10.84 0.01 -10.84
N VAL A 33 -12.08 0.38 -10.52
CA VAL A 33 -13.09 -0.57 -10.02
C VAL A 33 -13.45 -1.58 -11.11
N THR A 34 -13.60 -1.13 -12.36
CA THR A 34 -13.96 -2.01 -13.48
C THR A 34 -12.84 -2.97 -13.83
N SER A 35 -11.59 -2.51 -13.90
CA SER A 35 -10.43 -3.37 -14.17
C SER A 35 -10.28 -4.43 -13.08
N THR A 36 -10.44 -4.04 -11.82
CA THR A 36 -10.41 -4.95 -10.66
C THR A 36 -11.52 -5.99 -10.75
N ALA A 37 -12.77 -5.59 -11.00
CA ALA A 37 -13.89 -6.51 -11.10
C ALA A 37 -13.69 -7.53 -12.24
N VAL A 38 -13.21 -7.06 -13.40
CA VAL A 38 -12.89 -7.94 -14.54
C VAL A 38 -11.75 -8.89 -14.17
N ALA A 39 -10.68 -8.41 -13.54
CA ALA A 39 -9.56 -9.26 -13.10
C ALA A 39 -10.00 -10.35 -12.12
N VAL A 40 -10.85 -9.99 -11.14
CA VAL A 40 -11.39 -10.96 -10.17
C VAL A 40 -12.22 -12.03 -10.87
N VAL A 41 -13.14 -11.63 -11.77
CA VAL A 41 -13.97 -12.58 -12.51
C VAL A 41 -13.11 -13.51 -13.37
N LEU A 42 -12.13 -12.97 -14.09
CA LEU A 42 -11.23 -13.75 -14.94
C LEU A 42 -10.40 -14.75 -14.13
N ALA A 43 -9.82 -14.32 -13.00
CA ALA A 43 -9.00 -15.18 -12.15
C ALA A 43 -9.83 -16.35 -11.58
N VAL A 44 -11.02 -16.05 -11.03
CA VAL A 44 -11.90 -17.06 -10.43
C VAL A 44 -12.55 -17.98 -11.47
N ALA A 45 -12.81 -17.50 -12.69
CA ALA A 45 -13.41 -18.33 -13.73
C ALA A 45 -12.38 -19.22 -14.46
N LEU A 46 -11.20 -18.68 -14.78
CA LEU A 46 -10.26 -19.34 -15.69
C LEU A 46 -9.23 -20.20 -14.98
N ILE A 47 -8.74 -19.78 -13.81
CA ILE A 47 -7.68 -20.51 -13.11
C ILE A 47 -8.23 -21.83 -12.53
N PRO A 48 -9.36 -21.85 -11.77
CA PRO A 48 -9.95 -23.07 -11.24
C PRO A 48 -10.45 -24.07 -12.30
N THR A 49 -10.61 -23.63 -13.55
CA THR A 49 -11.06 -24.48 -14.67
C THR A 49 -9.91 -24.90 -15.59
N GLY A 50 -8.66 -24.58 -15.26
CA GLY A 50 -7.47 -25.04 -15.97
C GLY A 50 -7.11 -24.22 -17.21
N HIS A 51 -7.82 -23.12 -17.50
CA HIS A 51 -7.56 -22.24 -18.63
C HIS A 51 -6.40 -21.27 -18.36
N HIS A 52 -5.27 -21.77 -17.86
CA HIS A 52 -4.16 -20.97 -17.33
C HIS A 52 -3.51 -20.04 -18.36
N PHE A 53 -3.38 -20.47 -19.63
CA PHE A 53 -2.81 -19.62 -20.68
C PHE A 53 -3.70 -18.41 -20.95
N LEU A 54 -5.01 -18.63 -21.08
CA LEU A 54 -5.98 -17.56 -21.28
C LEU A 54 -6.05 -16.65 -20.04
N ALA A 55 -6.00 -17.22 -18.83
CA ALA A 55 -5.92 -16.46 -17.60
C ALA A 55 -4.68 -15.54 -17.59
N GLY A 56 -3.49 -16.06 -17.91
CA GLY A 56 -2.26 -15.29 -17.95
C GLY A 56 -2.31 -14.11 -18.92
N ILE A 57 -2.89 -14.30 -20.11
CA ILE A 57 -3.05 -13.21 -21.10
C ILE A 57 -4.08 -12.18 -20.63
N LEU A 58 -5.30 -12.61 -20.30
CA LEU A 58 -6.38 -11.68 -19.99
C LEU A 58 -6.12 -10.92 -18.68
N LEU A 59 -5.56 -11.57 -17.66
CA LEU A 59 -5.14 -10.89 -16.43
C LEU A 59 -3.93 -9.97 -16.67
N GLY A 60 -3.02 -10.35 -17.58
CA GLY A 60 -1.94 -9.46 -18.00
C GLY A 60 -2.47 -8.17 -18.66
N ILE A 61 -3.53 -8.29 -19.45
CA ILE A 61 -4.23 -7.14 -20.05
C ILE A 61 -4.89 -6.29 -18.97
N THR A 62 -5.59 -6.88 -17.99
CA THR A 62 -6.22 -6.09 -16.90
C THR A 62 -5.19 -5.33 -16.07
N VAL A 63 -4.03 -5.94 -15.77
CA VAL A 63 -2.93 -5.25 -15.08
C VAL A 63 -2.40 -4.07 -15.91
N ALA A 64 -2.34 -4.20 -17.23
CA ALA A 64 -1.98 -3.08 -18.09
C ALA A 64 -3.05 -1.96 -18.08
N THR A 65 -4.33 -2.30 -17.89
CA THR A 65 -5.40 -1.30 -17.79
C THR A 65 -5.34 -0.47 -16.53
N ASP A 66 -4.78 -0.96 -15.42
CA ASP A 66 -4.58 -0.15 -14.20
C ASP A 66 -3.68 1.07 -14.49
N MET A 67 -2.72 0.96 -15.41
CA MET A 67 -1.89 2.11 -15.79
C MET A 67 -2.69 3.24 -16.48
N ILE A 68 -3.90 2.95 -16.97
CA ILE A 68 -4.79 3.92 -17.61
C ILE A 68 -5.33 4.90 -16.56
N ASP A 69 -5.77 4.44 -15.38
CA ASP A 69 -6.39 5.32 -14.38
C ASP A 69 -5.40 6.39 -13.85
N GLY A 70 -4.15 6.01 -13.61
CA GLY A 70 -3.12 6.94 -13.15
C GLY A 70 -2.71 7.91 -14.26
N THR A 71 -2.86 7.49 -15.51
CA THR A 71 -2.67 8.38 -16.67
C THR A 71 -3.83 9.36 -16.80
N MET A 72 -5.08 8.91 -16.63
CA MET A 72 -6.26 9.77 -16.60
C MET A 72 -6.20 10.78 -15.45
N ALA A 73 -5.80 10.34 -14.25
CA ALA A 73 -5.64 11.22 -13.09
C ALA A 73 -4.62 12.35 -13.37
N ARG A 74 -3.50 12.04 -14.03
CA ARG A 74 -2.53 13.07 -14.43
C ARG A 74 -3.08 14.03 -15.49
N MET A 75 -3.86 13.53 -16.45
CA MET A 75 -4.50 14.37 -17.48
C MET A 75 -5.53 15.35 -16.89
N LEU A 76 -6.21 14.93 -15.82
CA LEU A 76 -7.23 15.72 -15.14
C LEU A 76 -6.66 16.71 -14.11
N GLY A 77 -5.34 16.96 -14.12
CA GLY A 77 -4.67 17.90 -13.22
C GLY A 77 -4.20 17.31 -11.88
N GLY A 78 -4.36 16.00 -11.68
CA GLY A 78 -3.89 15.28 -10.49
C GLY A 78 -4.86 14.20 -10.00
N GLY A 79 -4.32 13.23 -9.24
CA GLY A 79 -5.13 12.22 -8.55
C GLY A 79 -5.68 12.73 -7.20
N THR A 80 -6.63 12.00 -6.63
CA THR A 80 -7.17 12.29 -5.29
C THR A 80 -6.58 11.33 -4.25
N ARG A 81 -6.57 11.74 -2.97
CA ARG A 81 -6.17 10.85 -1.86
C ARG A 81 -7.04 9.58 -1.81
N PHE A 82 -8.34 9.75 -2.01
CA PHE A 82 -9.27 8.62 -2.12
C PHE A 82 -8.93 7.70 -3.30
N GLY A 83 -8.67 8.26 -4.48
CA GLY A 83 -8.29 7.46 -5.66
C GLY A 83 -7.00 6.66 -5.43
N ALA A 84 -5.99 7.24 -4.78
CA ALA A 84 -4.78 6.51 -4.42
C ALA A 84 -5.05 5.38 -3.40
N THR A 85 -5.93 5.60 -2.42
CA THR A 85 -6.36 4.54 -1.50
C THR A 85 -7.18 3.45 -2.21
N LEU A 86 -8.05 3.83 -3.15
CA LEU A 86 -8.86 2.92 -3.95
C LEU A 86 -7.97 2.01 -4.81
N ASP A 87 -7.05 2.60 -5.58
CA ASP A 87 -6.05 1.89 -6.41
C ASP A 87 -5.25 0.88 -5.57
N ALA A 88 -4.65 1.33 -4.46
CA ALA A 88 -3.89 0.46 -3.56
C ALA A 88 -4.74 -0.66 -2.92
N THR A 89 -6.05 -0.47 -2.77
CA THR A 89 -6.97 -1.49 -2.24
C THR A 89 -7.34 -2.51 -3.32
N CYS A 90 -7.68 -2.02 -4.51
CA CYS A 90 -7.97 -2.80 -5.71
C CYS A 90 -6.80 -3.71 -6.12
N ASP A 91 -5.57 -3.20 -6.05
CA ASP A 91 -4.33 -3.95 -6.25
C ASP A 91 -4.24 -5.17 -5.34
N ARG A 92 -4.59 -4.98 -4.06
CA ARG A 92 -4.53 -6.05 -3.05
C ARG A 92 -5.61 -7.09 -3.22
N ILE A 93 -6.81 -6.67 -3.62
CA ILE A 93 -7.91 -7.57 -3.96
C ILE A 93 -7.47 -8.44 -5.14
N THR A 94 -6.92 -7.82 -6.19
CA THR A 94 -6.47 -8.54 -7.40
C THR A 94 -5.33 -9.52 -7.10
N ASP A 95 -4.29 -9.09 -6.37
CA ASP A 95 -3.19 -9.97 -5.95
C ASP A 95 -3.70 -11.14 -5.09
N GLY A 96 -4.58 -10.86 -4.13
CA GLY A 96 -5.17 -11.86 -3.25
C GLY A 96 -6.00 -12.90 -4.02
N VAL A 97 -6.86 -12.45 -4.93
CA VAL A 97 -7.68 -13.33 -5.76
C VAL A 97 -6.84 -14.15 -6.74
N LEU A 98 -5.81 -13.56 -7.35
CA LEU A 98 -4.90 -14.28 -8.25
C LEU A 98 -4.23 -15.47 -7.54
N PHE A 99 -3.54 -15.23 -6.43
CA PHE A 99 -2.85 -16.30 -5.72
C PHE A 99 -3.81 -17.24 -4.97
N GLY A 100 -4.97 -16.73 -4.54
CA GLY A 100 -6.05 -17.56 -3.99
C GLY A 100 -6.63 -18.54 -5.01
N ALA A 101 -6.84 -18.11 -6.26
CA ALA A 101 -7.32 -18.96 -7.34
C ALA A 101 -6.27 -20.00 -7.76
N ILE A 102 -4.98 -19.62 -7.76
CA ILE A 102 -3.88 -20.58 -7.98
C ILE A 102 -3.83 -21.61 -6.84
N ALA A 103 -3.94 -21.17 -5.58
CA ALA A 103 -3.99 -22.07 -4.43
C ALA A 103 -5.18 -23.04 -4.53
N TRP A 104 -6.36 -22.53 -4.91
CA TRP A 104 -7.54 -23.36 -5.16
C TRP A 104 -7.26 -24.43 -6.22
N TRP A 105 -6.73 -24.04 -7.38
CA TRP A 105 -6.38 -25.01 -8.44
C TRP A 105 -5.42 -26.10 -7.94
N MET A 106 -4.37 -25.71 -7.20
CA MET A 106 -3.39 -26.64 -6.63
C MET A 106 -4.00 -27.59 -5.60
N ALA A 107 -5.02 -27.15 -4.86
CA ALA A 107 -5.64 -27.95 -3.81
C ALA A 107 -6.62 -29.00 -4.34
N PHE A 108 -7.35 -28.71 -5.43
CA PHE A 108 -8.51 -29.52 -5.84
C PHE A 108 -8.35 -30.28 -7.15
N GLN A 109 -7.39 -29.94 -8.00
CA GLN A 109 -7.28 -30.53 -9.34
C GLN A 109 -6.10 -31.52 -9.48
N HIS A 110 -5.29 -31.69 -8.44
CA HIS A 110 -4.13 -32.57 -8.48
C HIS A 110 -3.94 -33.36 -7.17
N ASP A 111 -4.36 -34.63 -7.17
CA ASP A 111 -4.22 -35.57 -6.04
C ASP A 111 -2.77 -36.03 -5.76
N HIS A 112 -1.76 -35.41 -6.37
CA HIS A 112 -0.37 -35.83 -6.24
C HIS A 112 0.39 -35.05 -5.15
N GLU A 113 1.23 -35.75 -4.38
CA GLU A 113 2.03 -35.20 -3.26
C GLU A 113 2.87 -33.92 -3.54
N PRO A 114 3.54 -33.71 -4.70
CA PRO A 114 4.32 -32.49 -4.93
C PRO A 114 3.49 -31.19 -4.97
N TYR A 115 2.16 -31.28 -5.08
CA TYR A 115 1.26 -30.12 -5.18
C TYR A 115 0.88 -29.53 -3.82
N LYS A 116 1.04 -30.28 -2.72
CA LYS A 116 0.83 -29.74 -1.35
C LYS A 116 1.83 -28.63 -1.02
N GLY A 117 3.08 -28.77 -1.45
CA GLY A 117 4.12 -27.75 -1.30
C GLY A 117 3.82 -26.49 -2.13
N LEU A 118 3.29 -26.66 -3.35
CA LEU A 118 2.92 -25.53 -4.22
C LEU A 118 1.67 -24.80 -3.73
N PHE A 119 0.70 -25.53 -3.15
CA PHE A 119 -0.42 -24.93 -2.44
C PHE A 119 0.06 -24.05 -1.28
N ALA A 120 0.96 -24.58 -0.43
CA ALA A 120 1.54 -23.82 0.67
C ALA A 120 2.31 -22.59 0.15
N ALA A 121 3.09 -22.72 -0.93
CA ALA A 121 3.78 -21.60 -1.56
C ALA A 121 2.80 -20.52 -2.06
N ALA A 122 1.69 -20.91 -2.70
CA ALA A 122 0.66 -19.96 -3.14
C ALA A 122 0.01 -19.21 -1.97
N LEU A 123 -0.28 -19.90 -0.85
CA LEU A 123 -0.76 -19.25 0.37
C LEU A 123 0.27 -18.28 0.98
N VAL A 124 1.55 -18.66 1.00
CA VAL A 124 2.63 -17.79 1.46
C VAL A 124 2.71 -16.54 0.61
N ILE A 125 2.65 -16.65 -0.73
CA ILE A 125 2.67 -15.49 -1.62
C ILE A 125 1.43 -14.62 -1.40
N MET A 126 0.26 -15.24 -1.27
CA MET A 126 -1.00 -14.52 -1.00
C MET A 126 -0.87 -13.68 0.27
N ILE A 127 -0.40 -14.24 1.38
CA ILE A 127 -0.22 -13.51 2.64
C ILE A 127 0.92 -12.48 2.51
N ALA A 128 2.07 -12.87 1.99
CA ALA A 128 3.24 -11.99 1.89
C ALA A 128 2.99 -10.79 0.96
N SER A 129 2.19 -10.93 -0.10
CA SER A 129 1.77 -9.83 -0.96
C SER A 129 1.00 -8.76 -0.17
N GLN A 130 0.17 -9.19 0.79
CA GLN A 130 -0.53 -8.29 1.70
C GLN A 130 0.44 -7.73 2.74
N VAL A 131 1.28 -8.55 3.37
CA VAL A 131 2.18 -8.05 4.42
C VAL A 131 3.18 -7.03 3.86
N THR A 132 3.82 -7.30 2.73
CA THR A 132 4.76 -6.36 2.08
C THR A 132 4.11 -5.00 1.83
N SER A 133 2.91 -4.99 1.27
CA SER A 133 2.14 -3.77 1.01
C SER A 133 1.66 -3.08 2.30
N TYR A 134 1.46 -3.84 3.39
CA TYR A 134 1.00 -3.29 4.68
C TYR A 134 2.16 -2.63 5.41
N VAL A 135 3.33 -3.28 5.45
CA VAL A 135 4.55 -2.71 6.03
C VAL A 135 4.85 -1.35 5.41
N LYS A 136 4.77 -1.24 4.07
CA LYS A 136 4.96 0.04 3.38
C LYS A 136 3.91 1.08 3.78
N ALA A 137 2.62 0.75 3.67
CA ALA A 137 1.54 1.68 4.00
C ALA A 137 1.57 2.13 5.47
N ARG A 138 1.89 1.22 6.39
CA ARG A 138 1.97 1.51 7.82
C ARG A 138 3.21 2.33 8.17
N ALA A 139 4.34 2.06 7.55
CA ALA A 139 5.55 2.86 7.70
C ALA A 139 5.32 4.29 7.21
N GLU A 140 4.72 4.46 6.02
CA GLU A 140 4.40 5.79 5.48
C GLU A 140 3.40 6.55 6.37
N ALA A 141 2.43 5.86 6.97
CA ALA A 141 1.54 6.46 7.97
C ALA A 141 2.30 6.95 9.22
N SER A 142 3.36 6.25 9.62
CA SER A 142 4.30 6.65 10.67
C SER A 142 5.39 7.63 10.21
N GLN A 143 5.23 8.26 9.03
CA GLN A 143 6.23 9.17 8.44
C GLN A 143 7.59 8.53 8.12
N ILE A 144 7.65 7.20 8.03
CA ILE A 144 8.83 6.45 7.63
C ILE A 144 8.71 6.09 6.15
N LYS A 145 9.61 6.63 5.33
CA LYS A 145 9.66 6.30 3.91
C LYS A 145 10.26 4.91 3.72
N VAL A 146 9.57 4.05 2.95
CA VAL A 146 10.06 2.71 2.60
C VAL A 146 10.27 2.64 1.10
N ASP A 147 11.54 2.78 0.71
CA ASP A 147 11.99 2.60 -0.67
C ASP A 147 12.73 1.26 -0.78
N GLY A 148 12.23 0.37 -1.64
CA GLY A 148 12.86 -0.93 -1.91
C GLY A 148 12.02 -2.16 -1.54
N GLY A 149 12.68 -3.30 -1.61
CA GLY A 149 12.06 -4.62 -1.62
C GLY A 149 12.37 -5.37 -2.92
N LEU A 150 12.95 -6.56 -2.81
CA LEU A 150 13.29 -7.39 -3.97
C LEU A 150 12.08 -7.71 -4.87
N ILE A 151 10.94 -8.06 -4.26
CA ILE A 151 9.70 -8.41 -4.97
C ILE A 151 8.63 -7.35 -4.65
N GLU A 152 8.50 -6.36 -5.55
CA GLU A 152 7.34 -5.46 -5.53
C GLU A 152 6.17 -6.05 -6.35
N ARG A 153 5.09 -5.27 -6.48
CA ARG A 153 3.89 -5.68 -7.23
C ARG A 153 4.20 -6.03 -8.69
N PRO A 154 4.97 -5.23 -9.47
CA PRO A 154 5.26 -5.56 -10.86
C PRO A 154 5.99 -6.89 -11.03
N GLU A 155 7.02 -7.13 -10.23
CA GLU A 155 7.82 -8.37 -10.28
C GLU A 155 6.93 -9.57 -9.91
N ARG A 156 6.09 -9.41 -8.89
CA ARG A 156 5.14 -10.45 -8.47
C ARG A 156 4.14 -10.82 -9.56
N LEU A 157 3.54 -9.82 -10.21
CA LEU A 157 2.58 -10.03 -11.29
C LEU A 157 3.24 -10.61 -12.54
N ILE A 158 4.42 -10.12 -12.92
CA ILE A 158 5.16 -10.63 -14.07
C ILE A 158 5.50 -12.11 -13.86
N ILE A 159 6.16 -12.45 -12.74
CA ILE A 159 6.56 -13.84 -12.48
C ILE A 159 5.32 -14.73 -12.34
N GLY A 160 4.28 -14.27 -11.61
CA GLY A 160 3.06 -15.04 -11.38
C GLY A 160 2.30 -15.33 -12.68
N LEU A 161 2.00 -14.29 -13.47
CA LEU A 161 1.21 -14.42 -14.70
C LEU A 161 1.98 -15.12 -15.81
N VAL A 162 3.28 -14.85 -15.97
CA VAL A 162 4.10 -15.54 -16.98
C VAL A 162 4.24 -17.02 -16.63
N SER A 163 4.51 -17.36 -15.37
CA SER A 163 4.63 -18.77 -14.97
C SER A 163 3.30 -19.52 -15.10
N LEU A 164 2.18 -18.87 -14.76
CA LEU A 164 0.83 -19.42 -14.97
C LEU A 164 0.54 -19.61 -16.48
N GLY A 165 0.80 -18.59 -17.30
CA GLY A 165 0.55 -18.63 -18.73
C GLY A 165 1.36 -19.72 -19.45
N LEU A 166 2.67 -19.78 -19.18
CA LEU A 166 3.56 -20.80 -19.75
C LEU A 166 3.18 -22.22 -19.29
N SER A 167 2.72 -22.38 -18.05
CA SER A 167 2.19 -23.67 -17.59
C SER A 167 0.93 -24.07 -18.36
N GLY A 168 0.09 -23.11 -18.74
CA GLY A 168 -1.06 -23.35 -19.61
C GLY A 168 -0.71 -23.77 -21.04
N LEU A 169 0.52 -23.47 -21.50
CA LEU A 169 1.07 -23.97 -22.76
C LEU A 169 1.73 -25.35 -22.63
N GLY A 170 1.68 -25.96 -21.45
CA GLY A 170 2.27 -27.27 -21.19
C GLY A 170 3.78 -27.26 -20.89
N VAL A 171 4.37 -26.09 -20.61
CA VAL A 171 5.77 -26.03 -20.16
C VAL A 171 5.86 -26.64 -18.76
N PRO A 172 6.60 -27.75 -18.57
CA PRO A 172 6.61 -28.47 -17.30
C PRO A 172 7.35 -27.67 -16.22
N TYR A 173 6.91 -27.82 -14.96
CA TYR A 173 7.52 -27.25 -13.74
C TYR A 173 7.62 -25.72 -13.64
N ILE A 174 7.32 -24.95 -14.70
CA ILE A 174 7.50 -23.50 -14.72
C ILE A 174 6.65 -22.77 -13.67
N LEU A 175 5.40 -23.19 -13.47
CA LEU A 175 4.52 -22.65 -12.44
C LEU A 175 5.06 -22.96 -11.05
N GLY A 176 5.53 -24.19 -10.82
CA GLY A 176 6.12 -24.58 -9.54
C GLY A 176 7.37 -23.77 -9.22
N ALA A 177 8.30 -23.64 -10.18
CA ALA A 177 9.50 -22.84 -10.03
C ALA A 177 9.18 -21.35 -9.77
N GLY A 178 8.23 -20.79 -10.51
CA GLY A 178 7.76 -19.41 -10.32
C GLY A 178 7.16 -19.18 -8.94
N LEU A 179 6.32 -20.10 -8.44
CA LEU A 179 5.73 -20.00 -7.10
C LEU A 179 6.79 -20.13 -5.99
N ILE A 180 7.74 -21.04 -6.11
CA ILE A 180 8.80 -21.20 -5.11
C ILE A 180 9.67 -19.94 -5.06
N LEU A 181 10.07 -19.42 -6.23
CA LEU A 181 10.83 -18.17 -6.36
C LEU A 181 10.07 -17.00 -5.72
N LEU A 182 8.78 -16.87 -6.03
CA LEU A 182 7.94 -15.80 -5.48
C LEU A 182 7.72 -15.93 -3.98
N ALA A 183 7.50 -17.15 -3.47
CA ALA A 183 7.31 -17.36 -2.04
C ALA A 183 8.56 -16.94 -1.27
N ALA A 184 9.74 -17.44 -1.68
CA ALA A 184 11.01 -17.08 -1.07
C ALA A 184 11.31 -15.57 -1.18
N GLY A 185 11.17 -15.01 -2.38
CA GLY A 185 11.42 -13.59 -2.62
C GLY A 185 10.45 -12.66 -1.88
N SER A 186 9.17 -13.04 -1.75
CA SER A 186 8.17 -12.25 -1.02
C SER A 186 8.44 -12.26 0.48
N VAL A 187 8.78 -13.42 1.06
CA VAL A 187 9.17 -13.52 2.48
C VAL A 187 10.43 -12.70 2.75
N TYR A 188 11.45 -12.83 1.90
CA TYR A 188 12.66 -12.00 1.98
C TYR A 188 12.32 -10.50 1.94
N THR A 189 11.43 -10.09 1.04
CA THR A 189 11.01 -8.68 0.90
C THR A 189 10.30 -8.16 2.16
N VAL A 190 9.52 -8.99 2.86
CA VAL A 190 8.92 -8.59 4.15
C VAL A 190 10.01 -8.26 5.16
N PHE A 191 11.01 -9.14 5.31
CA PHE A 191 12.13 -8.91 6.23
C PHE A 191 12.96 -7.69 5.82
N GLU A 192 13.27 -7.56 4.53
CA GLU A 192 14.00 -6.41 3.99
C GLU A 192 13.29 -5.09 4.34
N ARG A 193 11.97 -5.01 4.13
CA ARG A 193 11.19 -3.81 4.47
C ARG A 193 11.14 -3.54 5.97
N LEU A 194 11.02 -4.57 6.80
CA LEU A 194 11.07 -4.39 8.26
C LEU A 194 12.44 -3.89 8.74
N VAL A 195 13.52 -4.36 8.13
CA VAL A 195 14.89 -3.89 8.42
C VAL A 195 15.08 -2.45 7.97
N ILE A 196 14.53 -2.05 6.81
CA ILE A 196 14.54 -0.66 6.36
C ILE A 196 13.81 0.22 7.39
N VAL A 197 12.63 -0.20 7.84
CA VAL A 197 11.85 0.53 8.85
C VAL A 197 12.60 0.63 10.18
N SER A 198 13.19 -0.46 10.67
CA SER A 198 13.88 -0.47 11.97
C SER A 198 15.16 0.36 12.01
N ARG A 199 15.76 0.63 10.83
CA ARG A 199 16.95 1.48 10.68
C ARG A 199 16.62 2.94 10.42
N SER A 200 15.35 3.32 10.34
CA SER A 200 14.98 4.73 10.17
C SER A 200 15.20 5.53 11.46
N ASP A 201 15.60 6.78 11.33
CA ASP A 201 15.93 7.64 12.47
C ASP A 201 14.75 7.80 13.45
N VAL A 202 13.54 7.82 12.89
CA VAL A 202 12.26 7.96 13.61
C VAL A 202 11.84 6.66 14.31
N ALA A 203 12.44 5.51 14.00
CA ALA A 203 12.01 4.20 14.51
C ALA A 203 12.15 4.05 16.04
N SER A 204 13.10 4.77 16.63
CA SER A 204 13.39 4.72 18.06
C SER A 204 12.61 5.75 18.88
N GLU A 205 11.87 6.65 18.21
CA GLU A 205 11.07 7.66 18.88
C GLU A 205 9.90 7.02 19.62
N ARG A 206 9.72 7.40 20.90
CA ARG A 206 8.62 6.89 21.70
C ARG A 206 7.32 7.56 21.29
N ILE A 207 6.36 6.76 20.86
CA ILE A 207 5.00 7.23 20.62
C ILE A 207 4.34 7.50 21.98
N ALA A 208 3.75 8.68 22.14
CA ALA A 208 3.01 9.04 23.35
C ALA A 208 1.89 8.01 23.62
N PRO A 209 1.68 7.60 24.88
CA PRO A 209 0.64 6.65 25.19
C PRO A 209 -0.75 7.22 24.84
N PRO A 210 -1.71 6.37 24.45
CA PRO A 210 -3.05 6.82 24.09
C PRO A 210 -3.72 7.54 25.26
N ALA A 211 -4.59 8.50 24.95
CA ALA A 211 -5.32 9.27 25.95
C ALA A 211 -6.06 8.34 26.92
N GLY A 212 -5.76 8.47 28.23
CA GLY A 212 -6.34 7.63 29.29
C GLY A 212 -5.51 6.41 29.72
N ALA A 213 -4.33 6.18 29.13
CA ALA A 213 -3.41 5.15 29.60
C ALA A 213 -2.85 5.50 30.99
N LYS A 214 -3.22 4.71 32.01
CA LYS A 214 -2.63 4.83 33.35
C LYS A 214 -1.18 4.36 33.30
N SER A 215 -0.23 5.20 33.72
CA SER A 215 1.14 4.76 33.94
C SER A 215 1.15 3.80 35.13
N PHE A 216 1.75 2.62 34.93
CA PHE A 216 2.01 1.73 36.05
C PHE A 216 3.16 2.36 36.86
N GLY A 217 2.83 3.05 37.96
CA GLY A 217 3.83 3.71 38.80
C GLY A 217 3.34 4.74 39.82
N ASP A 218 2.14 5.33 39.67
CA ASP A 218 1.65 6.35 40.61
C ASP A 218 0.86 5.74 41.79
N GLY A 219 1.44 4.70 42.38
CA GLY A 219 0.92 4.00 43.54
C GLY A 219 1.65 4.43 44.81
N GLY A 220 1.28 5.59 45.35
CA GLY A 220 1.45 5.91 46.76
C GLY A 220 2.51 6.95 47.11
N ASN A 221 2.08 8.21 47.26
CA ASN A 221 2.46 9.05 48.39
C ASN A 221 1.46 10.21 48.59
N ASP A 222 0.20 9.88 48.87
CA ASP A 222 -0.73 10.82 49.51
C ASP A 222 -0.42 10.85 51.00
N GLY A 223 0.59 11.64 51.36
CA GLY A 223 1.06 11.77 52.73
C GLY A 223 1.75 13.11 52.96
N ASN A 224 1.00 14.02 53.58
CA ASN A 224 1.47 15.11 54.42
C ASN A 224 2.05 16.36 53.72
N ASP A 225 1.28 17.44 53.68
CA ASP A 225 1.62 18.66 54.43
C ASP A 225 0.45 19.64 54.39
N GLY A 226 -0.36 19.60 55.45
CA GLY A 226 -1.04 20.80 55.92
C GLY A 226 -0.06 21.57 56.80
N ASN A 227 0.20 22.83 56.47
CA ASN A 227 0.63 23.80 57.47
C ASN A 227 0.09 25.19 57.11
N ASP A 228 -0.78 25.66 58.00
CA ASP A 228 -1.36 26.99 58.08
C ASP A 228 -0.31 28.08 58.29
N GLY A 229 -0.67 29.31 57.88
CA GLY A 229 -0.44 30.47 58.75
C GLY A 229 0.53 31.57 58.29
N ASN A 230 -0.07 32.62 57.73
CA ASN A 230 -0.06 33.98 58.28
C ASN A 230 0.85 35.11 57.70
N ASP A 231 0.13 36.13 57.21
CA ASP A 231 0.31 37.59 57.20
C ASP A 231 1.56 38.30 56.67
N GLY A 232 1.28 39.37 55.90
CA GLY A 232 2.24 40.45 55.66
C GLY A 232 1.87 41.48 54.60
N SER A 233 0.77 42.20 54.79
CA SER A 233 0.61 43.64 54.45
C SER A 233 0.52 44.11 52.99
N ALA A 234 -0.66 44.63 52.66
CA ALA A 234 -0.91 45.57 51.57
C ALA A 234 -0.90 47.01 52.11
N GLU A 235 -0.29 47.98 51.41
CA GLU A 235 -0.81 49.35 51.30
C GLU A 235 -0.04 50.25 50.31
N HIS A 236 -0.84 51.04 49.54
CA HIS A 236 -0.57 52.38 48.96
C HIS A 236 0.52 52.55 47.86
N ALA A 237 0.38 53.35 46.80
CA ALA A 237 -0.71 54.13 46.18
C ALA A 237 -0.22 54.71 44.82
N ASP A 238 -1.19 54.93 43.92
CA ASP A 238 -1.29 55.94 42.83
C ASP A 238 -0.05 56.68 42.27
N ARG A 239 0.09 56.67 40.93
CA ARG A 239 -0.23 57.87 40.11
C ARG A 239 -0.21 57.65 38.59
N ALA A 240 -1.28 58.19 38.00
CA ALA A 240 -1.57 58.54 36.61
C ALA A 240 -0.42 58.99 35.71
N GLY A 241 -0.59 58.72 34.41
CA GLY A 241 0.19 59.28 33.30
C GLY A 241 -0.41 58.91 31.95
N ASP A 242 -1.58 59.48 31.65
CA ASP A 242 -2.22 59.50 30.34
C ASP A 242 -1.53 60.54 29.45
N THR A 243 -1.22 60.21 28.20
CA THR A 243 -1.11 61.16 27.07
C THR A 243 -1.21 60.40 25.74
N ASP A 244 -2.40 60.48 25.14
CA ASP A 244 -2.61 60.46 23.70
C ASP A 244 -1.74 61.52 22.99
N SER A 245 -1.21 61.19 21.82
CA SER A 245 -1.42 61.98 20.59
C SER A 245 -0.69 61.38 19.38
N GLU A 246 -1.51 61.09 18.37
CA GLU A 246 -1.29 61.08 16.92
C GLU A 246 -0.04 61.81 16.38
N GLU A 247 0.53 61.29 15.27
CA GLU A 247 0.45 61.93 13.94
C GLU A 247 1.66 61.64 13.01
N SER A 248 1.39 60.92 11.92
CA SER A 248 1.93 61.07 10.55
C SER A 248 3.40 60.76 10.15
N ARG A 249 3.48 60.32 8.87
CA ARG A 249 4.56 60.36 7.84
C ARG A 249 5.25 59.03 7.57
N SER A 250 4.99 58.31 6.47
CA SER A 250 5.20 58.58 5.01
C SER A 250 6.67 58.54 4.57
N HIS A 251 6.92 57.81 3.47
CA HIS A 251 8.17 57.58 2.70
C HIS A 251 9.01 56.39 3.22
N GLU A 252 9.40 55.38 2.44
CA GLU A 252 9.59 55.19 0.98
C GLU A 252 9.02 53.86 0.46
#